data_AF-A0A6A1VY53-F1
#
_entry.id   AF-A0A6A1VY53-F1
#
_cell.length_a   1.000
_cell.length_b   1.000
_cell.length_c   1.000
_cell.angle_alpha   90.00
_cell.angle_beta   90.00
_cell.angle_gamma   90.00
#
_symmetry.space_group_name_H-M   'P 1'
#
loop_
_entity.id
_entity.type
_entity.pdbx_description
1 polymer ?
#
loop_
_entity_poly.entity_id
_entity_poly.type
_entity_poly.pdbx_seq_one_letter_code
_entity_poly.pdbx_strand_id
1 'polypeptide(L)'
;MAYGLDKIHSDGKRNVLIFDLGGGTTDVSLVTIEKGVFEVKAVAGDTHLELVEKCLTDAKMDKCNVHDVVLTGGSSRIPKVQRLLQELFDGKELNKSIHPDEAVAYGAAIQAANLTGMGNKQVQRVVLIDVTPLTLGLGDYLGEMSVVIPRNNAIPTKMERKFTNPYDNQTSLRFPVYEGERARAKDNNFLGEFTLSGIPAVPADKASINVCFDIDANGILNVSAEEKTTGVSCKITITNDKARLSKEEIDRMVDDAENYKVQDDEYRKQAKARATLEQYAYNLRHTLNVKEIGVKLAVASKKNIETAIDEVIQWLDGIQLAEVAEYEEKRKGLELICEGEKVTDNGRGTHGCHPQHELELKDIPKPYKCDSCEEQGIGERYRCDKCDFNLHQGCMFALPTTSHEFYPKSTFKFLDRPPTGNTYCDACGKRVLGFLYRCEEKNVDLHPCCCNLETEVIDDGVTFRLRRTLFPNCIWCKKTTIEDSPSRINGLSYVSSCQQYHFHVRCVMEMVVSGWKDDSQEAPAIGVGQHDALARRSGPSRKGDPTHIFG
;
A
#
# COMPACT_ATOMS: atom_id res chain seq x y z
N MET A 1 -11.11 -20.06 -11.46
CA MET A 1 -12.48 -19.60 -11.30
C MET A 1 -12.93 -20.23 -10.03
N ALA A 2 -13.55 -19.46 -9.14
CA ALA A 2 -14.20 -20.02 -7.97
C ALA A 2 -15.03 -21.20 -8.50
N TYR A 3 -14.84 -22.45 -8.08
CA TYR A 3 -15.55 -23.64 -8.59
C TYR A 3 -14.95 -24.36 -9.82
N GLY A 4 -13.62 -24.40 -9.99
CA GLY A 4 -13.01 -25.55 -10.70
C GLY A 4 -11.93 -25.28 -11.73
N LEU A 5 -10.98 -24.36 -11.48
CA LEU A 5 -9.78 -24.24 -12.35
C LEU A 5 -9.03 -25.58 -12.49
N ASP A 6 -9.01 -26.37 -11.42
CA ASP A 6 -8.47 -27.73 -11.31
C ASP A 6 -9.23 -28.77 -12.15
N LYS A 7 -10.49 -28.49 -12.53
CA LYS A 7 -11.34 -29.40 -13.32
C LYS A 7 -11.45 -29.02 -14.81
N ILE A 8 -10.76 -27.97 -15.26
CA ILE A 8 -10.75 -27.51 -16.67
C ILE A 8 -10.27 -28.59 -17.66
N HIS A 9 -9.63 -29.65 -17.16
CA HIS A 9 -9.08 -30.74 -17.97
C HIS A 9 -10.03 -31.94 -18.08
N SER A 10 -11.27 -31.86 -17.59
CA SER A 10 -12.27 -32.83 -18.03
C SER A 10 -12.61 -32.54 -19.50
N ASP A 11 -12.28 -33.45 -20.40
CA ASP A 11 -12.69 -33.39 -21.81
C ASP A 11 -14.21 -33.38 -22.01
N GLY A 12 -14.98 -33.65 -20.94
CA GLY A 12 -16.44 -33.66 -20.94
C GLY A 12 -17.06 -32.29 -20.68
N LYS A 13 -18.14 -32.01 -21.41
CA LYS A 13 -19.06 -30.90 -21.19
C LYS A 13 -19.70 -31.00 -19.80
N ARG A 14 -19.68 -29.91 -19.04
CA ARG A 14 -20.23 -29.84 -17.68
C ARG A 14 -21.15 -28.64 -17.53
N ASN A 15 -22.37 -28.86 -17.07
CA ASN A 15 -23.34 -27.78 -16.84
C ASN A 15 -23.41 -27.47 -15.33
N VAL A 16 -23.23 -26.21 -14.96
CA VAL A 16 -23.18 -25.74 -13.58
C VAL A 16 -24.24 -24.68 -13.39
N LEU A 17 -25.08 -24.84 -12.37
CA LEU A 17 -26.08 -23.86 -12.00
C LEU A 17 -25.57 -23.05 -10.79
N ILE A 18 -25.51 -21.74 -10.93
CA ILE A 18 -24.98 -20.81 -9.92
C ILE A 18 -26.15 -20.04 -9.32
N PHE A 19 -26.25 -20.04 -7.99
CA PHE A 19 -27.19 -19.23 -7.23
C PHE A 19 -26.44 -18.13 -6.49
N ASP A 20 -26.68 -16.88 -6.88
CA ASP A 20 -26.19 -15.73 -6.17
C ASP A 20 -27.29 -15.12 -5.30
N LEU A 21 -27.02 -15.08 -4.00
CA LEU A 21 -27.95 -14.63 -2.96
C LEU A 21 -27.32 -13.45 -2.19
N GLY A 22 -26.83 -12.47 -2.94
CA GLY A 22 -26.19 -11.26 -2.44
C GLY A 22 -27.07 -10.01 -2.59
N GLY A 23 -26.78 -8.94 -1.84
CA GLY A 23 -27.35 -7.61 -2.11
C GLY A 23 -28.87 -7.43 -1.99
N GLY A 24 -29.61 -8.46 -1.56
CA GLY A 24 -31.09 -8.44 -1.53
C GLY A 24 -31.76 -8.95 -2.81
N THR A 25 -30.99 -9.41 -3.79
CA THR A 25 -31.48 -10.06 -5.01
C THR A 25 -31.23 -11.58 -4.97
N THR A 26 -31.95 -12.32 -5.81
CA THR A 26 -31.63 -13.73 -6.11
C THR A 26 -31.40 -13.85 -7.60
N ASP A 27 -30.17 -14.15 -7.97
CA ASP A 27 -29.75 -14.29 -9.36
C ASP A 27 -29.32 -15.73 -9.62
N VAL A 28 -29.79 -16.29 -10.73
CA VAL A 28 -29.54 -17.68 -11.14
C VAL A 28 -28.92 -17.68 -12.52
N SER A 29 -27.77 -18.33 -12.66
CA SER A 29 -27.06 -18.47 -13.94
C SER A 29 -26.79 -19.94 -14.24
N LEU A 30 -27.14 -20.39 -15.44
CA LEU A 30 -26.77 -21.72 -15.93
C LEU A 30 -25.60 -21.60 -16.89
N VAL A 31 -24.47 -22.20 -16.53
CA VAL A 31 -23.20 -22.10 -17.26
C VAL A 31 -22.79 -23.46 -17.79
N THR A 32 -22.45 -23.53 -19.07
CA THR A 32 -21.78 -24.69 -19.67
C THR A 32 -20.28 -24.46 -19.68
N ILE A 33 -19.52 -25.41 -19.16
CA ILE A 33 -18.05 -25.39 -19.14
C ILE A 33 -17.55 -26.52 -20.03
N GLU A 34 -16.75 -26.17 -21.04
CA GLU A 34 -16.11 -27.13 -21.95
C GLU A 34 -14.73 -26.59 -22.38
N LYS A 35 -13.66 -27.34 -22.14
CA LYS A 35 -12.28 -27.01 -22.57
C LYS A 35 -11.81 -25.58 -22.24
N GLY A 36 -12.20 -25.06 -21.08
CA GLY A 36 -11.84 -23.72 -20.62
C GLY A 36 -12.73 -22.60 -21.16
N VAL A 37 -13.76 -22.93 -21.96
CA VAL A 37 -14.82 -22.01 -22.37
C VAL A 37 -15.96 -22.09 -21.36
N PHE A 38 -16.36 -20.92 -20.85
CA PHE A 38 -17.47 -20.72 -19.92
C PHE A 38 -18.56 -19.99 -20.69
N GLU A 39 -19.60 -20.72 -21.06
CA GLU A 39 -20.71 -20.19 -21.84
C GLU A 39 -21.96 -20.11 -20.96
N VAL A 40 -22.40 -18.89 -20.68
CA VAL A 40 -23.66 -18.65 -19.99
C VAL A 40 -24.80 -19.00 -20.94
N LYS A 41 -25.68 -19.91 -20.53
CA LYS A 41 -26.83 -20.37 -21.33
C LYS A 41 -28.09 -19.60 -21.04
N ALA A 42 -28.30 -19.24 -19.77
CA ALA A 42 -29.42 -18.45 -19.35
C ALA A 42 -29.12 -17.78 -18.00
N VAL A 43 -29.72 -16.61 -17.81
CA VAL A 43 -29.74 -15.90 -16.53
C VAL A 43 -31.18 -15.52 -16.15
N ALA A 44 -31.46 -15.53 -14.86
CA ALA A 44 -32.75 -15.12 -14.31
C ALA A 44 -32.53 -14.46 -12.94
N GLY A 45 -33.20 -13.33 -12.66
CA GLY A 45 -33.11 -12.64 -11.38
C GLY A 45 -34.45 -12.05 -10.94
N ASP A 46 -34.82 -12.25 -9.66
CA ASP A 46 -35.95 -11.65 -8.90
C ASP A 46 -35.96 -12.22 -7.45
N THR A 47 -37.00 -11.97 -6.64
CA THR A 47 -37.14 -12.42 -5.23
C THR A 47 -37.76 -13.81 -5.03
N HIS A 48 -38.02 -14.58 -6.10
CA HIS A 48 -38.78 -15.84 -6.05
C HIS A 48 -38.01 -17.06 -6.61
N LEU A 49 -38.26 -18.27 -6.07
CA LEU A 49 -37.55 -19.51 -6.47
C LEU A 49 -37.94 -20.09 -7.84
N GLU A 50 -39.02 -19.60 -8.47
CA GLU A 50 -39.45 -20.01 -9.83
C GLU A 50 -38.40 -19.69 -10.92
N LEU A 51 -37.39 -18.88 -10.59
CA LEU A 51 -36.28 -18.49 -11.45
C LEU A 51 -35.46 -19.67 -11.97
N VAL A 52 -35.39 -20.76 -11.20
CA VAL A 52 -34.60 -21.94 -11.58
C VAL A 52 -35.23 -22.66 -12.77
N GLU A 53 -36.55 -22.86 -12.71
CA GLU A 53 -37.31 -23.50 -13.78
C GLU A 53 -37.29 -22.64 -15.04
N LYS A 54 -37.40 -21.32 -14.89
CA LYS A 54 -37.27 -20.37 -15.99
C LYS A 54 -35.87 -20.42 -16.63
N CYS A 55 -34.81 -20.42 -15.82
CA CYS A 55 -33.43 -20.50 -16.29
C CYS A 55 -33.17 -21.82 -17.06
N LEU A 56 -33.65 -22.95 -16.53
CA LEU A 56 -33.58 -24.25 -17.20
C LEU A 56 -34.36 -24.28 -18.52
N THR A 57 -35.57 -23.71 -18.54
CA THR A 57 -36.42 -23.62 -19.74
C THR A 57 -35.77 -22.76 -20.81
N ASP A 58 -35.26 -21.59 -20.45
CA ASP A 58 -34.57 -20.66 -21.34
C ASP A 58 -33.32 -21.30 -21.96
N ALA A 59 -32.55 -22.03 -21.14
CA ALA A 59 -31.39 -22.79 -21.59
C ALA A 59 -31.74 -24.07 -22.35
N LYS A 60 -33.03 -24.43 -22.44
CA LYS A 60 -33.53 -25.70 -23.00
C LYS A 60 -32.83 -26.91 -22.39
N MET A 61 -32.68 -26.91 -21.08
CA MET A 61 -31.91 -27.90 -20.34
C MET A 61 -32.77 -28.61 -19.30
N ASP A 62 -32.81 -29.94 -19.38
CA ASP A 62 -33.41 -30.73 -18.31
C ASP A 62 -32.56 -30.66 -17.04
N LYS A 63 -33.26 -30.61 -15.91
CA LYS A 63 -32.69 -30.63 -14.55
C LYS A 63 -31.62 -31.72 -14.34
N CYS A 64 -31.81 -32.92 -14.91
CA CYS A 64 -30.87 -34.02 -14.79
C CYS A 64 -29.51 -33.75 -15.46
N ASN A 65 -29.46 -32.80 -16.39
CA ASN A 65 -28.24 -32.40 -17.09
C ASN A 65 -27.45 -31.33 -16.32
N VAL A 66 -27.96 -30.77 -15.24
CA VAL A 66 -27.18 -29.92 -14.32
C VAL A 66 -26.25 -30.82 -13.53
N HIS A 67 -24.95 -30.61 -13.61
CA HIS A 67 -23.94 -31.46 -12.96
C HIS A 67 -23.66 -30.98 -11.53
N ASP A 68 -23.49 -29.67 -11.34
CA ASP A 68 -23.22 -29.05 -10.05
C ASP A 68 -24.18 -27.88 -9.79
N VAL A 69 -24.57 -27.71 -8.52
CA VAL A 69 -25.31 -26.55 -8.03
C VAL A 69 -24.41 -25.78 -7.08
N VAL A 70 -24.08 -24.56 -7.43
CA VAL A 70 -23.10 -23.70 -6.77
C VAL A 70 -23.84 -22.57 -6.04
N LEU A 71 -23.37 -22.22 -4.84
CA LEU A 71 -23.96 -21.19 -4.00
C LEU A 71 -22.99 -20.02 -3.77
N THR A 72 -23.44 -18.78 -4.01
CA THR A 72 -22.71 -17.55 -3.70
C THR A 72 -23.59 -16.57 -2.92
N GLY A 73 -22.96 -15.62 -2.23
CA GLY A 73 -23.63 -14.63 -1.39
C GLY A 73 -23.99 -15.15 0.01
N GLY A 74 -23.96 -14.25 1.00
CA GLY A 74 -24.14 -14.60 2.40
C GLY A 74 -25.49 -15.25 2.73
N SER A 75 -26.56 -14.88 2.03
CA SER A 75 -27.90 -15.45 2.25
C SER A 75 -28.00 -16.92 1.83
N SER A 76 -27.06 -17.42 1.02
CA SER A 76 -26.97 -18.86 0.69
C SER A 76 -26.70 -19.75 1.91
N ARG A 77 -26.27 -19.17 3.04
CA ARG A 77 -26.06 -19.88 4.32
C ARG A 77 -27.36 -20.29 5.00
N ILE A 78 -28.51 -19.73 4.60
CA ILE A 78 -29.80 -20.02 5.21
C ILE A 78 -30.15 -21.51 4.98
N PRO A 79 -30.30 -22.33 6.03
CA PRO A 79 -30.52 -23.78 5.87
C PRO A 79 -31.81 -24.15 5.15
N LYS A 80 -32.83 -23.27 5.19
CA LYS A 80 -34.08 -23.50 4.45
C LYS A 80 -33.88 -23.30 2.94
N VAL A 81 -33.08 -22.31 2.53
CA VAL A 81 -32.75 -22.08 1.11
C VAL A 81 -31.99 -23.28 0.55
N GLN A 82 -30.96 -23.75 1.26
CA GLN A 82 -30.21 -24.95 0.84
C GLN A 82 -31.10 -26.18 0.70
N ARG A 83 -32.00 -26.43 1.67
CA ARG A 83 -32.94 -27.56 1.59
C ARG A 83 -33.88 -27.45 0.40
N LEU A 84 -34.44 -26.26 0.13
CA LEU A 84 -35.32 -26.05 -1.03
C LEU A 84 -34.58 -26.31 -2.35
N LEU A 85 -33.31 -25.91 -2.45
CA LEU A 85 -32.50 -26.21 -3.63
C LEU A 85 -32.18 -27.71 -3.75
N GLN A 86 -31.87 -28.39 -2.64
CA GLN A 86 -31.67 -29.84 -2.66
C GLN A 86 -32.95 -30.58 -3.07
N GLU A 87 -34.10 -30.22 -2.51
CA GLU A 87 -35.42 -30.75 -2.89
C GLU A 87 -35.68 -30.51 -4.38
N LEU A 88 -35.43 -29.28 -4.85
CA LEU A 88 -35.56 -28.91 -6.25
C LEU A 88 -34.58 -29.66 -7.16
N PHE A 89 -33.47 -30.19 -6.66
CA PHE A 89 -32.48 -31.01 -7.40
C PHE A 89 -32.48 -32.50 -7.01
N ASP A 90 -33.61 -33.04 -6.56
CA ASP A 90 -33.80 -34.47 -6.24
C ASP A 90 -32.79 -35.00 -5.21
N GLY A 91 -32.46 -34.18 -4.22
CA GLY A 91 -31.49 -34.49 -3.17
C GLY A 91 -30.03 -34.34 -3.57
N LYS A 92 -29.74 -33.77 -4.75
CA LYS A 92 -28.36 -33.50 -5.20
C LYS A 92 -27.58 -32.67 -4.17
N GLU A 93 -26.34 -33.07 -3.91
CA GLU A 93 -25.44 -32.34 -3.03
C GLU A 93 -25.05 -30.99 -3.64
N LEU A 94 -25.17 -29.93 -2.83
CA LEU A 94 -24.80 -28.57 -3.24
C LEU A 94 -23.28 -28.39 -3.12
N ASN A 95 -22.67 -27.79 -4.14
CA ASN A 95 -21.23 -27.55 -4.19
C ASN A 95 -20.86 -26.35 -3.30
N LYS A 96 -20.09 -26.64 -2.24
CA LYS A 96 -19.61 -25.68 -1.24
C LYS A 96 -18.08 -25.56 -1.23
N SER A 97 -17.41 -25.87 -2.36
CA SER A 97 -15.95 -25.93 -2.42
C SER A 97 -15.24 -24.57 -2.36
N ILE A 98 -15.98 -23.46 -2.50
CA ILE A 98 -15.46 -22.09 -2.39
C ILE A 98 -16.29 -21.37 -1.33
N HIS A 99 -15.66 -20.41 -0.65
CA HIS A 99 -16.37 -19.53 0.26
C HIS A 99 -17.38 -18.64 -0.48
N PRO A 100 -18.68 -18.64 -0.08
CA PRO A 100 -19.74 -17.96 -0.84
C PRO A 100 -19.56 -16.44 -0.91
N ASP A 101 -18.85 -15.85 0.05
CA ASP A 101 -18.61 -14.39 0.11
C ASP A 101 -17.39 -13.95 -0.74
N GLU A 102 -16.52 -14.89 -1.12
CA GLU A 102 -15.28 -14.58 -1.85
C GLU A 102 -15.34 -14.99 -3.31
N ALA A 103 -16.29 -15.86 -3.67
CA ALA A 103 -16.39 -16.47 -4.99
C ALA A 103 -16.47 -15.44 -6.13
N VAL A 104 -17.27 -14.38 -5.94
CA VAL A 104 -17.44 -13.31 -6.94
C VAL A 104 -16.14 -12.53 -7.12
N ALA A 105 -15.51 -12.09 -6.03
CA ALA A 105 -14.24 -11.36 -6.08
C ALA A 105 -13.11 -12.21 -6.72
N TYR A 106 -13.09 -13.50 -6.43
CA TYR A 106 -12.12 -14.43 -7.03
C TYR A 106 -12.34 -14.58 -8.55
N GLY A 107 -13.59 -14.69 -9.00
CA GLY A 107 -13.94 -14.68 -10.42
C GLY A 107 -13.50 -13.40 -11.12
N ALA A 108 -13.78 -12.24 -10.52
CA ALA A 108 -13.37 -10.95 -11.04
C ALA A 108 -11.85 -10.81 -11.15
N ALA A 109 -11.09 -11.26 -10.14
CA ALA A 109 -9.63 -11.23 -10.16
C ALA A 109 -9.03 -12.07 -11.31
N ILE A 110 -9.65 -13.22 -11.63
CA ILE A 110 -9.23 -14.06 -12.75
C ILE A 110 -9.52 -13.39 -14.08
N GLN A 111 -10.69 -12.76 -14.22
CA GLN A 111 -11.03 -12.03 -15.43
C GLN A 111 -10.08 -10.83 -15.63
N ALA A 112 -9.75 -10.11 -14.56
CA ALA A 112 -8.75 -9.03 -14.59
C ALA A 112 -7.36 -9.55 -15.00
N ALA A 113 -6.93 -10.69 -14.45
CA ALA A 113 -5.67 -11.33 -14.83
C ALA A 113 -5.66 -11.73 -16.32
N ASN A 114 -6.76 -12.29 -16.82
CA ASN A 114 -6.91 -12.66 -18.23
C ASN A 114 -6.83 -11.42 -19.16
N LEU A 115 -7.54 -10.34 -18.82
CA LEU A 115 -7.54 -9.09 -19.59
C LEU A 115 -6.18 -8.37 -19.59
N THR A 116 -5.43 -8.46 -18.49
CA THR A 116 -4.10 -7.83 -18.35
C THR A 116 -2.95 -8.72 -18.87
N GLY A 117 -3.26 -9.96 -19.28
CA GLY A 117 -2.24 -10.95 -19.62
C GLY A 117 -1.38 -11.41 -18.43
N MET A 118 -1.76 -11.05 -17.20
CA MET A 118 -1.08 -11.48 -15.99
C MET A 118 -1.55 -12.89 -15.55
N GLY A 119 -0.70 -13.62 -14.83
CA GLY A 119 -1.03 -14.94 -14.32
C GLY A 119 -0.49 -16.09 -15.18
N ASN A 120 -0.91 -17.31 -14.84
CA ASN A 120 -0.39 -18.52 -15.48
C ASN A 120 -1.11 -18.82 -16.82
N LYS A 121 -0.55 -19.72 -17.62
CA LYS A 121 -1.13 -20.16 -18.91
C LYS A 121 -2.53 -20.77 -18.78
N GLN A 122 -2.97 -21.15 -17.57
CA GLN A 122 -4.32 -21.70 -17.35
C GLN A 122 -5.36 -20.58 -17.25
N VAL A 123 -5.04 -19.49 -16.57
CA VAL A 123 -5.90 -18.30 -16.46
C VAL A 123 -6.06 -17.60 -17.82
N GLN A 124 -4.99 -17.56 -18.63
CA GLN A 124 -5.01 -16.95 -19.96
C GLN A 124 -5.78 -17.75 -21.03
N ARG A 125 -6.16 -19.00 -20.74
CA ARG A 125 -6.95 -19.85 -21.66
C ARG A 125 -8.45 -19.80 -21.39
N VAL A 126 -8.87 -19.02 -20.39
CA VAL A 126 -10.27 -18.89 -20.03
C VAL A 126 -10.96 -18.02 -21.07
N VAL A 127 -12.04 -18.52 -21.65
CA VAL A 127 -12.92 -17.74 -22.52
C VAL A 127 -14.27 -17.65 -21.84
N LEU A 128 -14.76 -16.43 -21.62
CA LEU A 128 -16.09 -16.18 -21.08
C LEU A 128 -17.00 -15.70 -22.22
N ILE A 129 -18.12 -16.38 -22.40
CA ILE A 129 -19.21 -15.97 -23.28
C ILE A 129 -20.42 -15.71 -22.39
N ASP A 130 -20.76 -14.43 -22.26
CA ASP A 130 -21.88 -13.98 -21.43
C ASP A 130 -23.15 -13.78 -22.28
N VAL A 131 -24.27 -13.40 -21.67
CA VAL A 131 -25.56 -13.21 -22.36
C VAL A 131 -26.30 -11.93 -21.93
N THR A 132 -27.24 -11.48 -22.76
CA THR A 132 -28.19 -10.41 -22.38
C THR A 132 -29.20 -10.90 -21.33
N PRO A 133 -29.44 -10.17 -20.22
CA PRO A 133 -30.39 -10.63 -19.20
C PRO A 133 -31.88 -10.39 -19.56
N LEU A 134 -32.14 -9.38 -20.39
CA LEU A 134 -33.47 -8.96 -20.82
C LEU A 134 -33.51 -8.80 -22.35
N THR A 135 -34.71 -8.96 -22.90
CA THR A 135 -35.00 -8.67 -24.29
C THR A 135 -34.90 -7.18 -24.57
N LEU A 136 -34.19 -6.83 -25.64
CA LEU A 136 -33.98 -5.46 -26.11
C LEU A 136 -34.74 -5.23 -27.42
N GLY A 137 -35.35 -4.06 -27.53
CA GLY A 137 -36.16 -3.74 -28.70
C GLY A 137 -36.67 -2.30 -28.72
N LEU A 138 -37.56 -2.06 -29.68
CA LEU A 138 -38.11 -0.74 -29.96
C LEU A 138 -39.61 -0.70 -29.67
N GLY A 139 -40.12 0.44 -29.20
CA GLY A 139 -41.55 0.71 -29.23
C GLY A 139 -42.01 1.09 -30.62
N ASP A 140 -42.99 0.37 -31.18
CA ASP A 140 -43.59 0.73 -32.46
C ASP A 140 -44.73 1.75 -32.31
N TYR A 141 -45.31 2.15 -33.45
CA TYR A 141 -46.38 3.16 -33.49
C TYR A 141 -47.71 2.67 -32.89
N LEU A 142 -47.88 1.36 -32.68
CA LEU A 142 -49.03 0.78 -31.99
C LEU A 142 -48.80 0.69 -30.48
N GLY A 143 -47.59 0.99 -30.01
CA GLY A 143 -47.19 0.88 -28.60
C GLY A 143 -46.79 -0.54 -28.19
N GLU A 144 -46.55 -1.43 -29.16
CA GLU A 144 -46.05 -2.78 -28.93
C GLU A 144 -44.51 -2.82 -28.94
N MET A 145 -43.96 -3.83 -28.27
CA MET A 145 -42.54 -4.06 -28.17
C MET A 145 -42.05 -4.87 -29.38
N SER A 146 -41.36 -4.20 -30.30
CA SER A 146 -40.64 -4.82 -31.42
C SER A 146 -39.27 -5.34 -30.99
N VAL A 147 -39.20 -6.62 -30.67
CA VAL A 147 -37.96 -7.31 -30.23
C VAL A 147 -36.86 -7.27 -31.30
N VAL A 148 -35.65 -6.86 -30.92
CA VAL A 148 -34.48 -6.91 -31.82
C VAL A 148 -33.47 -7.94 -31.32
N ILE A 149 -33.08 -7.89 -30.04
CA ILE A 149 -32.21 -8.89 -29.41
C ILE A 149 -33.00 -9.57 -28.29
N PRO A 150 -33.34 -10.86 -28.40
CA PRO A 150 -33.99 -11.60 -27.31
C PRO A 150 -33.10 -11.69 -26.06
N ARG A 151 -33.71 -11.90 -24.88
CA ARG A 151 -32.98 -12.30 -23.66
C ARG A 151 -32.15 -13.57 -23.90
N ASN A 152 -31.12 -13.72 -23.10
CA ASN A 152 -30.12 -14.79 -23.13
C ASN A 152 -29.37 -14.92 -24.47
N ASN A 153 -29.26 -13.84 -25.26
CA ASN A 153 -28.43 -13.85 -26.46
C ASN A 153 -26.96 -13.66 -26.07
N ALA A 154 -26.07 -14.48 -26.62
CA ALA A 154 -24.64 -14.40 -26.33
C ALA A 154 -24.08 -13.02 -26.69
N ILE A 155 -23.24 -12.44 -25.83
CA ILE A 155 -22.55 -11.17 -26.08
C ILE A 155 -21.04 -11.38 -26.23
N PRO A 156 -20.34 -10.58 -27.06
CA PRO A 156 -20.86 -9.49 -27.89
C PRO A 156 -21.75 -9.97 -29.05
N THR A 157 -22.75 -9.15 -29.43
CA THR A 157 -23.68 -9.48 -30.52
C THR A 157 -24.16 -8.26 -31.26
N LYS A 158 -24.44 -8.44 -32.55
CA LYS A 158 -24.96 -7.40 -33.44
C LYS A 158 -26.16 -7.95 -34.19
N MET A 159 -27.32 -7.30 -34.04
CA MET A 159 -28.56 -7.68 -34.74
C MET A 159 -29.16 -6.50 -35.46
N GLU A 160 -29.68 -6.77 -36.65
CA GLU A 160 -30.28 -5.76 -37.52
C GLU A 160 -31.74 -6.12 -37.80
N ARG A 161 -32.62 -5.12 -37.79
CA ARG A 161 -34.03 -5.26 -38.12
C ARG A 161 -34.47 -4.13 -39.04
N LYS A 162 -35.22 -4.48 -40.07
CA LYS A 162 -35.74 -3.53 -41.06
C LYS A 162 -37.06 -2.93 -40.60
N PHE A 163 -37.19 -1.62 -40.80
CA PHE A 163 -38.37 -0.81 -40.50
C PHE A 163 -38.72 0.08 -41.70
N THR A 164 -39.96 0.55 -41.73
CA THR A 164 -40.50 1.44 -42.76
C THR A 164 -41.12 2.69 -42.14
N ASN A 165 -41.48 3.68 -42.96
CA ASN A 165 -42.22 4.87 -42.52
C ASN A 165 -43.73 4.56 -42.39
N PRO A 166 -44.36 4.79 -41.22
CA PRO A 166 -45.79 4.55 -41.04
C PRO A 166 -46.71 5.53 -41.79
N TYR A 167 -46.22 6.73 -42.12
CA TYR A 167 -47.03 7.79 -42.74
C TYR A 167 -46.44 8.29 -44.06
N ASP A 168 -47.30 8.76 -44.95
CA ASP A 168 -46.92 9.38 -46.23
C ASP A 168 -46.04 10.61 -46.00
N ASN A 169 -44.99 10.74 -46.82
CA ASN A 169 -44.07 11.88 -46.84
C ASN A 169 -43.40 12.19 -45.50
N GLN A 170 -43.25 11.19 -44.64
CA GLN A 170 -42.59 11.33 -43.35
C GLN A 170 -41.07 11.47 -43.50
N THR A 171 -40.53 12.61 -43.07
CA THR A 171 -39.09 12.92 -43.21
C THR A 171 -38.27 12.68 -41.93
N SER A 172 -38.93 12.27 -40.84
CA SER A 172 -38.29 12.00 -39.55
C SER A 172 -39.02 10.89 -38.78
N LEU A 173 -38.26 9.99 -38.13
CA LEU A 173 -38.77 8.89 -37.30
C LEU A 173 -38.10 8.85 -35.94
N ARG A 174 -38.89 8.63 -34.90
CA ARG A 174 -38.44 8.47 -33.51
C ARG A 174 -38.35 6.99 -33.17
N PHE A 175 -37.27 6.60 -32.50
CA PHE A 175 -36.96 5.24 -32.09
C PHE A 175 -36.82 5.17 -30.56
N PRO A 176 -37.91 4.87 -29.84
CA PRO A 176 -37.85 4.66 -28.40
C PRO A 176 -37.35 3.23 -28.10
N VAL A 177 -36.28 3.12 -27.30
CA VAL A 177 -35.59 1.86 -26.98
C VAL A 177 -35.99 1.40 -25.58
N TYR A 178 -36.26 0.10 -25.45
CA TYR A 178 -36.71 -0.52 -24.20
C TYR A 178 -35.96 -1.82 -23.90
N GLU A 179 -35.94 -2.19 -22.63
CA GLU A 179 -35.58 -3.53 -22.15
C GLU A 179 -36.72 -4.16 -21.33
N GLY A 180 -37.05 -5.42 -21.60
CA GLY A 180 -38.07 -6.17 -20.86
C GLY A 180 -38.86 -7.17 -21.70
N GLU A 181 -39.64 -8.02 -21.02
CA GLU A 181 -40.35 -9.15 -21.63
C GLU A 181 -41.86 -8.90 -21.86
N ARG A 182 -42.36 -7.69 -21.57
CA ARG A 182 -43.79 -7.38 -21.74
C ARG A 182 -44.10 -7.01 -23.18
N ALA A 183 -45.27 -7.42 -23.66
CA ALA A 183 -45.70 -7.17 -25.04
C ALA A 183 -45.92 -5.67 -25.36
N ARG A 184 -46.36 -4.86 -24.39
CA ARG A 184 -46.54 -3.42 -24.56
C ARG A 184 -45.25 -2.69 -24.21
N ALA A 185 -44.76 -1.83 -25.09
CA ALA A 185 -43.48 -1.14 -24.92
C ALA A 185 -43.44 -0.28 -23.63
N LYS A 186 -44.52 0.46 -23.34
CA LYS A 186 -44.63 1.31 -22.14
C LYS A 186 -44.55 0.56 -20.80
N ASP A 187 -44.77 -0.75 -20.82
CA ASP A 187 -44.75 -1.58 -19.63
C ASP A 187 -43.34 -2.16 -19.36
N ASN A 188 -42.39 -1.96 -20.29
CA ASN A 188 -40.99 -2.34 -20.16
C ASN A 188 -40.15 -1.15 -19.66
N ASN A 189 -38.90 -1.38 -19.28
CA ASN A 189 -38.01 -0.30 -18.86
C ASN A 189 -37.57 0.51 -20.08
N PHE A 190 -37.86 1.81 -20.06
CA PHE A 190 -37.40 2.74 -21.08
C PHE A 190 -35.93 3.06 -20.88
N LEU A 191 -35.13 2.82 -21.91
CA LEU A 191 -33.68 3.02 -21.92
C LEU A 191 -33.27 4.37 -22.50
N GLY A 192 -33.94 4.81 -23.57
CA GLY A 192 -33.62 6.04 -24.24
C GLY A 192 -34.30 6.13 -25.60
N GLU A 193 -34.06 7.22 -26.32
CA GLU A 193 -34.63 7.42 -27.64
C GLU A 193 -33.76 8.29 -28.52
N PHE A 194 -33.92 8.13 -29.83
CA PHE A 194 -33.27 8.96 -30.82
C PHE A 194 -34.18 9.16 -32.02
N THR A 195 -33.88 10.20 -32.80
CA THR A 195 -34.68 10.59 -33.97
C THR A 195 -33.82 10.58 -35.22
N LEU A 196 -34.21 9.79 -36.20
CA LEU A 196 -33.62 9.80 -37.54
C LEU A 196 -34.35 10.83 -38.40
N SER A 197 -33.71 11.96 -38.68
CA SER A 197 -34.20 12.99 -39.60
C SER A 197 -33.53 12.87 -40.96
N GLY A 198 -34.19 13.30 -42.04
CA GLY A 198 -33.63 13.22 -43.41
C GLY A 198 -34.07 11.97 -44.19
N ILE A 199 -35.20 11.37 -43.80
CA ILE A 199 -35.85 10.29 -44.54
C ILE A 199 -36.48 10.88 -45.82
N PRO A 200 -36.38 10.21 -46.98
CA PRO A 200 -36.97 10.70 -48.22
C PRO A 200 -38.49 10.77 -48.12
N ALA A 201 -39.10 11.81 -48.70
CA ALA A 201 -40.55 11.95 -48.75
C ALA A 201 -41.14 10.93 -49.74
N VAL A 202 -41.54 9.76 -49.23
CA VAL A 202 -42.14 8.66 -49.98
C VAL A 202 -43.48 8.24 -49.36
N PRO A 203 -44.35 7.52 -50.09
CA PRO A 203 -45.56 6.95 -49.51
C PRO A 203 -45.27 6.05 -48.31
N ALA A 204 -46.26 5.82 -47.46
CA ALA A 204 -46.18 4.89 -46.34
C ALA A 204 -45.63 3.52 -46.79
N ASP A 205 -44.82 2.91 -45.93
CA ASP A 205 -44.19 1.60 -46.14
C ASP A 205 -43.19 1.51 -47.30
N LYS A 206 -42.64 2.64 -47.76
CA LYS A 206 -41.65 2.68 -48.87
C LYS A 206 -40.22 3.02 -48.45
N ALA A 207 -40.02 3.75 -47.35
CA ALA A 207 -38.69 4.02 -46.83
C ALA A 207 -38.05 2.73 -46.30
N SER A 208 -36.74 2.56 -46.51
CA SER A 208 -36.01 1.37 -46.05
C SER A 208 -35.04 1.76 -44.95
N ILE A 209 -35.46 1.59 -43.69
CA ILE A 209 -34.64 1.91 -42.53
C ILE A 209 -34.12 0.63 -41.90
N ASN A 210 -32.82 0.55 -41.70
CA ASN A 210 -32.19 -0.54 -40.98
C ASN A 210 -31.80 -0.07 -39.59
N VAL A 211 -32.35 -0.70 -38.55
CA VAL A 211 -31.94 -0.45 -37.17
C VAL A 211 -31.04 -1.57 -36.72
N CYS A 212 -29.90 -1.21 -36.16
CA CYS A 212 -28.89 -2.11 -35.62
C CYS A 212 -28.78 -1.92 -34.11
N PHE A 213 -28.83 -3.03 -33.38
CA PHE A 213 -28.47 -3.12 -31.97
C PHE A 213 -27.13 -3.86 -31.89
N ASP A 214 -26.13 -3.21 -31.28
CA ASP A 214 -24.78 -3.73 -31.13
C ASP A 214 -24.40 -3.69 -29.64
N ILE A 215 -24.17 -4.86 -29.05
CA ILE A 215 -23.80 -5.03 -27.65
C ILE A 215 -22.36 -5.51 -27.60
N ASP A 216 -21.52 -4.74 -26.92
CA ASP A 216 -20.12 -5.09 -26.76
C ASP A 216 -19.88 -6.15 -25.66
N ALA A 217 -18.62 -6.55 -25.47
CA ALA A 217 -18.24 -7.54 -24.47
C ALA A 217 -18.42 -7.06 -23.01
N ASN A 218 -18.66 -5.77 -22.79
CA ASN A 218 -18.97 -5.20 -21.48
C ASN A 218 -20.49 -5.05 -21.25
N GLY A 219 -21.32 -5.47 -22.22
CA GLY A 219 -22.77 -5.30 -22.16
C GLY A 219 -23.24 -3.88 -22.49
N ILE A 220 -22.41 -3.02 -23.09
CA ILE A 220 -22.82 -1.67 -23.50
C ILE A 220 -23.59 -1.74 -24.81
N LEU A 221 -24.80 -1.20 -24.82
CA LEU A 221 -25.69 -1.19 -25.98
C LEU A 221 -25.48 0.07 -26.84
N ASN A 222 -25.19 -0.14 -28.12
CA ASN A 222 -25.20 0.89 -29.15
C ASN A 222 -26.36 0.62 -30.10
N VAL A 223 -27.25 1.60 -30.26
CA VAL A 223 -28.37 1.51 -31.19
C VAL A 223 -28.18 2.53 -32.30
N SER A 224 -28.27 2.09 -33.56
CA SER A 224 -28.17 2.97 -34.72
C SER A 224 -29.26 2.70 -35.73
N ALA A 225 -29.77 3.72 -36.39
CA ALA A 225 -30.65 3.59 -37.54
C ALA A 225 -30.02 4.22 -38.78
N GLU A 226 -30.19 3.59 -39.93
CA GLU A 226 -29.72 4.08 -41.23
C GLU A 226 -30.83 3.92 -42.28
N GLU A 227 -31.18 5.00 -42.97
CA GLU A 227 -32.03 4.94 -44.15
C GLU A 227 -31.15 4.63 -45.37
N LYS A 228 -31.48 3.56 -46.11
CA LYS A 228 -30.57 2.98 -47.11
C LYS A 228 -30.47 3.75 -48.42
N THR A 229 -31.42 4.61 -48.75
CA THR A 229 -31.42 5.35 -50.03
C THR A 229 -30.68 6.68 -49.94
N THR A 230 -30.81 7.38 -48.82
CA THR A 230 -30.13 8.66 -48.54
C THR A 230 -28.81 8.46 -47.79
N GLY A 231 -28.61 7.30 -47.16
CA GLY A 231 -27.43 7.00 -46.33
C GLY A 231 -27.41 7.78 -45.01
N VAL A 232 -28.48 8.51 -44.69
CA VAL A 232 -28.58 9.24 -43.43
C VAL A 232 -28.68 8.24 -42.30
N SER A 233 -27.85 8.43 -41.29
CA SER A 233 -27.82 7.59 -40.09
C SER A 233 -27.78 8.42 -38.83
N CYS A 234 -28.31 7.84 -37.76
CA CYS A 234 -28.24 8.38 -36.41
C CYS A 234 -27.93 7.22 -35.46
N LYS A 235 -27.23 7.52 -34.37
CA LYS A 235 -26.93 6.51 -33.34
C LYS A 235 -27.07 7.12 -31.96
N ILE A 236 -27.43 6.27 -31.01
CA ILE A 236 -27.40 6.53 -29.58
C ILE A 236 -26.57 5.42 -28.92
N THR A 237 -25.69 5.82 -28.03
CA THR A 237 -25.07 4.88 -27.10
C THR A 237 -25.91 4.93 -25.83
N ILE A 238 -26.50 3.80 -25.48
CA ILE A 238 -27.28 3.63 -24.25
C ILE A 238 -26.34 3.02 -23.24
N THR A 239 -25.77 3.88 -22.42
CA THR A 239 -25.15 3.48 -21.16
C THR A 239 -26.25 3.39 -20.09
N ASN A 240 -26.04 2.56 -19.06
CA ASN A 240 -27.02 2.40 -17.98
C ASN A 240 -27.05 3.66 -17.11
N ASP A 241 -27.67 4.72 -17.62
CA ASP A 241 -27.52 6.11 -17.16
C ASP A 241 -28.42 6.48 -15.98
N LYS A 242 -29.36 5.60 -15.57
CA LYS A 242 -30.22 5.88 -14.41
C LYS A 242 -29.47 5.81 -13.06
N ALA A 243 -28.20 5.38 -13.06
CA ALA A 243 -27.37 5.28 -11.85
C ALA A 243 -25.90 5.71 -12.04
N ARG A 244 -25.52 6.23 -13.22
CA ARG A 244 -24.15 6.69 -13.47
C ARG A 244 -24.08 8.21 -13.52
N LEU A 245 -23.22 8.72 -12.67
CA LEU A 245 -22.81 10.12 -12.61
C LEU A 245 -22.31 10.57 -13.99
N SER A 246 -22.59 11.83 -14.35
CA SER A 246 -22.03 12.45 -15.54
C SER A 246 -20.50 12.41 -15.49
N LYS A 247 -19.83 12.56 -16.63
CA LYS A 247 -18.36 12.60 -16.65
C LYS A 247 -17.82 13.68 -15.70
N GLU A 248 -18.47 14.83 -15.68
CA GLU A 248 -18.14 15.95 -14.79
C GLU A 248 -18.38 15.61 -13.32
N GLU A 249 -19.40 14.81 -13.01
CA GLU A 249 -19.64 14.31 -11.65
C GLU A 249 -18.63 13.24 -11.23
N ILE A 250 -18.22 12.36 -12.15
CA ILE A 250 -17.16 11.37 -11.92
C ILE A 250 -15.84 12.09 -11.65
N ASP A 251 -15.47 13.06 -12.49
CA ASP A 251 -14.23 13.82 -12.34
C ASP A 251 -14.21 14.57 -11.00
N ARG A 252 -15.33 15.22 -10.60
CA ARG A 252 -15.46 15.83 -9.27
C ARG A 252 -15.32 14.82 -8.13
N MET A 253 -15.93 13.64 -8.24
CA MET A 253 -15.79 12.60 -7.22
C MET A 253 -14.36 12.06 -7.11
N VAL A 254 -13.64 11.97 -8.22
CA VAL A 254 -12.22 11.56 -8.23
C VAL A 254 -11.37 12.62 -7.54
N ASP A 255 -11.57 13.90 -7.86
CA ASP A 255 -10.89 15.02 -7.18
C ASP A 255 -11.20 15.06 -5.68
N ASP A 256 -12.47 14.87 -5.30
CA ASP A 256 -12.90 14.78 -3.90
C ASP A 256 -12.25 13.58 -3.19
N ALA A 257 -12.18 12.41 -3.83
CA ALA A 257 -11.52 11.23 -3.29
C ALA A 257 -10.01 11.44 -3.09
N GLU A 258 -9.33 12.15 -3.99
CA GLU A 258 -7.93 12.54 -3.82
C GLU A 258 -7.75 13.52 -2.65
N ASN A 259 -8.64 14.51 -2.51
CA ASN A 259 -8.64 15.44 -1.38
C ASN A 259 -8.90 14.71 -0.04
N TYR A 260 -9.85 13.78 0.01
CA TYR A 260 -10.12 12.97 1.20
C TYR A 260 -8.93 12.08 1.57
N LYS A 261 -8.23 11.51 0.58
CA LYS A 261 -7.01 10.74 0.83
C LYS A 261 -5.91 11.60 1.49
N VAL A 262 -5.74 12.85 1.05
CA VAL A 262 -4.77 13.77 1.67
C VAL A 262 -5.16 14.07 3.12
N GLN A 263 -6.44 14.39 3.37
CA GLN A 263 -6.96 14.65 4.73
C GLN A 263 -6.83 13.42 5.64
N ASP A 264 -7.14 12.23 5.14
CA ASP A 264 -6.99 10.96 5.87
C ASP A 264 -5.52 10.67 6.21
N ASP A 265 -4.59 10.97 5.30
CA ASP A 265 -3.15 10.82 5.52
C ASP A 265 -2.62 11.83 6.55
N GLU A 266 -3.10 13.08 6.54
CA GLU A 266 -2.79 14.09 7.55
C GLU A 266 -3.34 13.72 8.93
N TYR A 267 -4.61 13.32 8.99
CA TYR A 267 -5.23 12.81 10.21
C TYR A 267 -4.46 11.61 10.77
N ARG A 268 -4.04 10.67 9.91
CA ARG A 268 -3.24 9.51 10.32
C ARG A 268 -1.89 9.93 10.90
N LYS A 269 -1.23 10.95 10.34
CA LYS A 269 0.02 11.51 10.90
C LYS A 269 -0.22 12.14 12.27
N GLN A 270 -1.27 12.96 12.42
CA GLN A 270 -1.64 13.59 13.68
C GLN A 270 -1.98 12.56 14.76
N ALA A 271 -2.80 11.55 14.43
CA ALA A 271 -3.16 10.46 15.33
C ALA A 271 -1.93 9.65 15.77
N LYS A 272 -0.98 9.39 14.86
CA LYS A 272 0.28 8.71 15.19
C LYS A 272 1.16 9.57 16.11
N ALA A 273 1.28 10.87 15.85
CA ALA A 273 2.07 11.80 16.67
C ALA A 273 1.48 11.91 18.09
N ARG A 274 0.15 12.05 18.20
CA ARG A 274 -0.59 12.01 19.46
C ARG A 274 -0.31 10.73 20.25
N ALA A 275 -0.51 9.57 19.62
CA ALA A 275 -0.29 8.28 20.26
C ALA A 275 1.16 8.10 20.73
N THR A 276 2.12 8.62 19.97
CA THR A 276 3.55 8.59 20.33
C THR A 276 3.82 9.44 21.59
N LEU A 277 3.31 10.67 21.65
CA LEU A 277 3.45 11.55 22.81
C LEU A 277 2.77 10.96 24.04
N GLU A 278 1.54 10.48 23.88
CA GLU A 278 0.75 9.88 24.95
C GLU A 278 1.46 8.65 25.53
N GLN A 279 1.91 7.73 24.66
CA GLN A 279 2.67 6.55 25.07
C GLN A 279 3.97 6.94 25.79
N TYR A 280 4.68 7.96 25.31
CA TYR A 280 5.89 8.46 25.95
C TYR A 280 5.60 9.00 27.37
N ALA A 281 4.60 9.86 27.53
CA ALA A 281 4.20 10.42 28.82
C ALA A 281 3.80 9.33 29.83
N TYR A 282 2.99 8.35 29.42
CA TYR A 282 2.59 7.24 30.29
C TYR A 282 3.74 6.30 30.64
N ASN A 283 4.62 5.97 29.70
CA ASN A 283 5.80 5.15 29.94
C ASN A 283 6.75 5.82 30.94
N LEU A 284 6.96 7.13 30.79
CA LEU A 284 7.77 7.92 31.68
C LEU A 284 7.16 7.95 33.10
N ARG A 285 5.84 8.16 33.20
CA ARG A 285 5.10 8.09 34.47
C ARG A 285 5.26 6.74 35.17
N HIS A 286 5.16 5.64 34.41
CA HIS A 286 5.36 4.30 34.94
C HIS A 286 6.80 4.13 35.47
N THR A 287 7.79 4.58 34.71
CA THR A 287 9.22 4.51 35.07
C THR A 287 9.52 5.27 36.36
N LEU A 288 8.93 6.45 36.57
CA LEU A 288 9.09 7.23 37.81
C LEU A 288 8.46 6.57 39.05
N ASN A 289 7.42 5.75 38.84
CA ASN A 289 6.73 5.02 39.89
C ASN A 289 7.42 3.70 40.28
N VAL A 290 8.43 3.26 39.51
CA VAL A 290 9.27 2.11 39.88
C VAL A 290 10.15 2.49 41.09
N LYS A 291 9.97 1.77 42.20
CA LYS A 291 10.60 2.06 43.51
C LYS A 291 12.13 2.18 43.49
N GLU A 292 12.83 1.50 42.58
CA GLU A 292 14.30 1.54 42.49
C GLU A 292 14.86 2.79 41.78
N ILE A 293 14.11 3.37 40.84
CA ILE A 293 14.51 4.56 40.07
C ILE A 293 14.10 5.83 40.81
N GLY A 294 12.91 5.81 41.43
CA GLY A 294 12.42 6.94 42.23
C GLY A 294 13.26 7.27 43.47
N VAL A 295 14.08 6.33 43.95
CA VAL A 295 15.03 6.54 45.07
C VAL A 295 16.36 7.13 44.59
N LYS A 296 16.70 7.01 43.30
CA LYS A 296 17.95 7.53 42.71
C LYS A 296 17.83 8.96 42.16
N LEU A 297 16.62 9.44 41.89
CA LEU A 297 16.35 10.82 41.46
C LEU A 297 16.20 11.73 42.68
N ALA A 298 16.73 12.96 42.61
CA ALA A 298 16.49 13.92 43.68
C ALA A 298 14.99 14.28 43.74
N VAL A 299 14.50 14.55 44.95
CA VAL A 299 13.06 14.78 45.22
C VAL A 299 12.51 15.95 44.39
N ALA A 300 13.32 16.98 44.16
CA ALA A 300 12.97 18.13 43.31
C ALA A 300 12.82 17.72 41.83
N SER A 301 13.77 16.93 41.31
CA SER A 301 13.78 16.40 39.94
C SER A 301 12.56 15.56 39.63
N LYS A 302 12.24 14.64 40.55
CA LYS A 302 11.08 13.76 40.40
C LYS A 302 9.79 14.58 40.29
N LYS A 303 9.63 15.59 41.17
CA LYS A 303 8.45 16.45 41.18
C LYS A 303 8.32 17.29 39.91
N ASN A 304 9.44 17.78 39.37
CA ASN A 304 9.47 18.55 38.12
C ASN A 304 9.02 17.69 36.92
N ILE A 305 9.53 16.46 36.81
CA ILE A 305 9.15 15.55 35.73
C ILE A 305 7.68 15.11 35.88
N GLU A 306 7.22 14.84 37.10
CA GLU A 306 5.80 14.53 37.37
C GLU A 306 4.87 15.67 36.94
N THR A 307 5.25 16.92 37.22
CA THR A 307 4.48 18.10 36.82
C THR A 307 4.44 18.24 35.30
N ALA A 308 5.57 18.06 34.62
CA ALA A 308 5.64 18.13 33.15
C ALA A 308 4.82 17.02 32.47
N ILE A 309 4.79 15.81 33.03
CA ILE A 309 3.93 14.72 32.54
C ILE A 309 2.45 15.09 32.69
N ASP A 310 2.05 15.59 33.85
CA ASP A 310 0.67 15.95 34.12
C ASP A 310 0.21 17.11 33.21
N GLU A 311 1.08 18.08 32.92
CA GLU A 311 0.81 19.15 31.93
C GLU A 311 0.60 18.61 30.51
N VAL A 312 1.43 17.65 30.07
CA VAL A 312 1.29 17.01 28.75
C VAL A 312 0.00 16.17 28.67
N ILE A 313 -0.32 15.40 29.70
CA ILE A 313 -1.56 14.61 29.76
C ILE A 313 -2.78 15.53 29.74
N GLN A 314 -2.77 16.60 30.55
CA GLN A 314 -3.86 17.56 30.58
C GLN A 314 -4.04 18.27 29.23
N TRP A 315 -2.93 18.58 28.54
CA TRP A 315 -2.98 19.12 27.18
C TRP A 315 -3.57 18.11 26.20
N LEU A 316 -3.16 16.85 26.24
CA LEU A 316 -3.71 15.77 25.41
C LEU A 316 -5.22 15.56 25.63
N ASP A 317 -5.68 15.62 26.87
CA ASP A 317 -7.10 15.48 27.23
C ASP A 317 -7.94 16.70 26.81
N GLY A 318 -7.32 17.87 26.75
CA GLY A 318 -7.98 19.14 26.40
C GLY A 318 -8.12 19.43 24.91
N ILE A 319 -7.42 18.68 24.05
CA ILE A 319 -7.42 18.91 22.59
C ILE A 319 -8.13 17.78 21.83
N GLN A 320 -8.90 18.15 20.79
CA GLN A 320 -9.45 17.17 19.84
C GLN A 320 -8.38 16.71 18.84
N LEU A 321 -7.72 17.65 18.16
CA LEU A 321 -6.59 17.43 17.27
C LEU A 321 -5.70 18.68 17.25
N ALA A 322 -4.39 18.47 17.03
CA ALA A 322 -3.37 19.50 16.91
C ALA A 322 -2.47 19.18 15.70
N GLU A 323 -1.66 20.14 15.28
CA GLU A 323 -0.66 19.88 14.23
C GLU A 323 0.41 18.90 14.70
N VAL A 324 0.99 18.14 13.76
CA VAL A 324 2.06 17.16 14.07
C VAL A 324 3.24 17.84 14.78
N ALA A 325 3.58 19.06 14.36
CA ALA A 325 4.66 19.85 14.95
C ALA A 325 4.42 20.14 16.43
N GLU A 326 3.19 20.42 16.85
CA GLU A 326 2.86 20.68 18.26
C GLU A 326 3.05 19.43 19.13
N TYR A 327 2.61 18.26 18.64
CA TYR A 327 2.84 16.98 19.33
C TYR A 327 4.34 16.69 19.48
N GLU A 328 5.13 16.96 18.42
CA GLU A 328 6.58 16.79 18.46
C GLU A 328 7.27 17.79 19.38
N GLU A 329 6.81 19.04 19.42
CA GLU A 329 7.33 20.08 20.33
C GLU A 329 7.09 19.69 21.78
N LYS A 330 5.87 19.27 22.13
CA LYS A 330 5.54 18.79 23.48
C LYS A 330 6.35 17.56 23.87
N ARG A 331 6.59 16.64 22.92
CA ARG A 331 7.46 15.48 23.15
C ARG A 331 8.89 15.92 23.45
N LYS A 332 9.48 16.76 22.59
CA LYS A 332 10.84 17.30 22.76
C LYS A 332 10.97 18.09 24.06
N GLY A 333 9.97 18.89 24.43
CA GLY A 333 9.95 19.60 25.71
C GLY A 333 9.97 18.64 26.90
N LEU A 334 9.18 17.56 26.86
CA LEU A 334 9.17 16.55 27.91
C LEU A 334 10.48 15.74 27.95
N GLU A 335 11.07 15.42 26.79
CA GLU A 335 12.41 14.83 26.65
C GLU A 335 13.47 15.74 27.28
N LEU A 336 13.48 17.03 26.93
CA LEU A 336 14.39 18.04 27.48
C LEU A 336 14.24 18.22 28.99
N ILE A 337 13.05 18.08 29.56
CA ILE A 337 12.87 18.14 31.04
C ILE A 337 13.43 16.88 31.70
N CYS A 338 13.35 15.72 31.04
CA CYS A 338 14.00 14.50 31.50
C CYS A 338 15.53 14.58 31.40
N GLU A 339 16.04 15.28 30.37
CA GLU A 339 17.47 15.49 30.11
C GLU A 339 18.05 16.67 30.93
N GLY A 340 17.22 17.68 31.22
CA GLY A 340 17.54 18.99 31.78
C GLY A 340 17.86 19.02 33.28
N GLU A 341 17.86 17.87 33.93
CA GLU A 341 18.49 17.72 35.25
C GLU A 341 20.01 17.49 35.15
N LYS A 342 20.60 17.51 33.94
CA LYS A 342 22.06 17.40 33.74
C LYS A 342 22.71 18.32 32.72
N VAL A 343 22.03 19.33 32.19
CA VAL A 343 22.67 20.36 31.34
C VAL A 343 22.20 21.74 31.77
N THR A 344 23.14 22.54 32.28
CA THR A 344 22.90 23.99 32.37
C THR A 344 23.24 24.60 31.01
N ASP A 345 22.51 25.66 30.65
CA ASP A 345 22.45 26.41 29.37
C ASP A 345 23.81 26.92 28.79
N ASN A 346 24.94 26.43 29.29
CA ASN A 346 26.30 26.84 28.95
C ASN A 346 27.18 25.68 28.42
N GLY A 347 26.59 24.58 27.96
CA GLY A 347 27.35 23.43 27.44
C GLY A 347 28.10 22.66 28.53
N ARG A 348 27.63 22.71 29.78
CA ARG A 348 28.26 22.07 30.94
C ARG A 348 27.32 21.12 31.66
N GLY A 349 27.85 19.98 32.13
CA GLY A 349 27.05 18.95 32.83
C GLY A 349 27.90 17.94 33.61
N THR A 350 27.24 17.12 34.44
CA THR A 350 27.92 16.05 35.21
C THR A 350 27.42 14.66 34.79
N HIS A 351 28.35 13.74 34.53
CA HIS A 351 28.00 12.39 34.09
C HIS A 351 28.01 11.39 35.26
N GLY A 352 27.14 10.37 35.24
CA GLY A 352 27.03 9.40 36.34
C GLY A 352 28.31 8.62 36.62
N CYS A 353 29.09 8.33 35.57
CA CYS A 353 30.39 7.67 35.70
C CYS A 353 31.54 8.63 36.04
N HIS A 354 31.27 9.93 36.05
CA HIS A 354 32.23 10.98 36.41
C HIS A 354 31.55 12.08 37.25
N PRO A 355 31.11 11.76 38.49
CA PRO A 355 30.30 12.68 39.29
C PRO A 355 31.14 13.78 39.97
N GLN A 356 32.47 13.64 40.00
CA GLN A 356 33.35 14.50 40.81
C GLN A 356 33.64 15.86 40.17
N HIS A 357 33.60 15.95 38.85
CA HIS A 357 33.79 17.22 38.15
C HIS A 357 32.82 17.37 36.98
N GLU A 358 32.51 18.62 36.69
CA GLU A 358 31.74 19.04 35.54
C GLU A 358 32.54 18.81 34.24
N LEU A 359 31.82 18.39 33.20
CA LEU A 359 32.27 18.20 31.84
C LEU A 359 31.75 19.38 31.01
N GLU A 360 32.59 19.89 30.12
CA GLU A 360 32.26 20.99 29.21
C GLU A 360 32.33 20.49 27.75
N LEU A 361 31.35 20.85 26.93
CA LEU A 361 31.38 20.57 25.51
C LEU A 361 32.48 21.40 24.85
N LYS A 362 33.42 20.72 24.20
CA LYS A 362 34.55 21.34 23.49
C LYS A 362 34.73 20.70 22.13
N ASP A 363 34.88 21.53 21.12
CA ASP A 363 35.36 21.10 19.81
C ASP A 363 36.89 21.12 19.79
N ILE A 364 37.49 19.94 19.89
CA ILE A 364 38.94 19.78 19.80
C ILE A 364 39.20 18.92 18.57
N PRO A 365 39.82 19.45 17.50
CA PRO A 365 40.04 18.72 16.24
C PRO A 365 41.19 17.70 16.36
N LYS A 366 41.10 16.80 17.35
CA LYS A 366 42.03 15.70 17.63
C LYS A 366 41.23 14.42 17.93
N PRO A 367 41.70 13.22 17.57
CA PRO A 367 41.07 11.99 18.03
C PRO A 367 41.07 11.88 19.56
N TYR A 368 40.07 11.19 20.11
CA TYR A 368 40.01 10.81 21.53
C TYR A 368 39.38 9.45 21.72
N LYS A 369 39.63 8.85 22.89
CA LYS A 369 38.89 7.69 23.37
C LYS A 369 37.82 8.19 24.34
N CYS A 370 36.57 7.75 24.15
CA CYS A 370 35.50 8.01 25.10
C CYS A 370 35.66 7.09 26.31
N ASP A 371 35.64 7.66 27.51
CA ASP A 371 35.87 6.93 28.77
C ASP A 371 34.68 6.07 29.21
N SER A 372 33.49 6.25 28.61
CA SER A 372 32.30 5.42 28.92
C SER A 372 32.09 4.27 27.95
N CYS A 373 32.11 4.51 26.64
CA CYS A 373 31.84 3.47 25.64
C CYS A 373 33.12 2.83 25.07
N GLU A 374 34.29 3.41 25.39
CA GLU A 374 35.62 3.01 24.93
C GLU A 374 35.88 3.15 23.41
N GLU A 375 34.95 3.70 22.64
CA GLU A 375 35.14 3.97 21.22
C GLU A 375 35.91 5.27 20.97
N GLN A 376 36.50 5.36 19.78
CA GLN A 376 37.18 6.58 19.33
C GLN A 376 36.17 7.62 18.85
N GLY A 377 36.47 8.89 19.08
CA GLY A 377 35.77 10.05 18.51
C GLY A 377 36.78 11.07 17.97
N ILE A 378 36.29 12.10 17.28
CA ILE A 378 37.08 13.24 16.80
C ILE A 378 36.26 14.53 17.01
N GLY A 379 36.93 15.66 17.18
CA GLY A 379 36.24 16.96 17.28
C GLY A 379 35.53 17.14 18.62
N GLU A 380 34.22 17.42 18.53
CA GLU A 380 33.33 17.70 19.64
C GLU A 380 33.25 16.56 20.67
N ARG A 381 33.40 16.95 21.94
CA ARG A 381 33.32 16.03 23.08
C ARG A 381 32.98 16.77 24.36
N TYR A 382 32.40 16.06 25.31
CA TYR A 382 32.34 16.52 26.70
C TYR A 382 33.65 16.19 27.38
N ARG A 383 34.40 17.21 27.79
CA ARG A 383 35.74 17.06 28.38
C ARG A 383 35.80 17.62 29.79
N CYS A 384 36.50 16.92 30.67
CA CYS A 384 36.91 17.44 31.96
C CYS A 384 38.41 17.76 31.94
N ASP A 385 38.77 19.04 32.05
CA ASP A 385 40.18 19.45 32.03
C ASP A 385 40.96 19.01 33.28
N LYS A 386 40.28 18.68 34.37
CA LYS A 386 40.92 18.30 35.65
C LYS A 386 41.48 16.88 35.65
N CYS A 387 40.86 15.97 34.90
CA CYS A 387 41.17 14.55 34.92
C CYS A 387 41.33 13.94 33.51
N ASP A 388 41.31 14.78 32.46
CA ASP A 388 41.40 14.36 31.06
C ASP A 388 40.30 13.36 30.63
N PHE A 389 39.14 13.41 31.30
CA PHE A 389 37.99 12.55 30.99
C PHE A 389 37.22 13.09 29.78
N ASN A 390 36.93 12.24 28.80
CA ASN A 390 36.27 12.60 27.54
C ASN A 390 35.07 11.69 27.27
N LEU A 391 33.94 12.27 26.87
CA LEU A 391 32.75 11.55 26.43
C LEU A 391 32.27 12.03 25.07
N HIS A 392 31.75 11.10 24.26
CA HIS A 392 30.91 11.46 23.12
C HIS A 392 29.65 12.17 23.58
N GLN A 393 29.07 13.04 22.75
CA GLN A 393 27.80 13.70 23.04
C GLN A 393 26.70 12.68 23.33
N GLY A 394 26.54 11.66 22.47
CA GLY A 394 25.59 10.57 22.68
C GLY A 394 25.87 9.68 23.91
N CYS A 395 27.10 9.69 24.44
CA CYS A 395 27.43 8.98 25.70
C CYS A 395 27.16 9.84 26.93
N MET A 396 27.24 11.17 26.81
CA MET A 396 26.89 12.11 27.87
C MET A 396 25.38 12.03 28.19
N PHE A 397 24.56 11.83 27.16
CA PHE A 397 23.09 11.84 27.22
C PHE A 397 22.45 10.49 26.86
N ALA A 398 23.09 9.39 27.25
CA ALA A 398 22.52 8.08 27.00
C ALA A 398 21.17 7.92 27.75
N LEU A 399 20.08 7.82 27.00
CA LEU A 399 18.73 7.62 27.52
C LEU A 399 18.56 6.20 28.07
N PRO A 400 17.72 5.98 29.11
CA PRO A 400 17.45 4.62 29.62
C PRO A 400 16.92 3.66 28.55
N THR A 401 16.18 4.21 27.59
CA THR A 401 15.70 3.50 26.41
C THR A 401 15.74 4.39 25.18
N THR A 402 15.95 3.78 24.01
CA THR A 402 15.87 4.47 22.72
C THR A 402 15.23 3.56 21.65
N SER A 403 15.03 4.11 20.45
CA SER A 403 14.64 3.36 19.26
C SER A 403 15.69 3.56 18.17
N HIS A 404 15.72 2.66 17.20
CA HIS A 404 16.66 2.74 16.08
C HIS A 404 15.87 2.76 14.77
N GLU A 405 16.28 3.53 13.77
CA GLU A 405 15.55 3.72 12.51
C GLU A 405 15.19 2.39 11.81
N PHE A 406 16.13 1.45 11.72
CA PHE A 406 15.87 0.11 11.17
C PHE A 406 15.00 -0.82 12.04
N TYR A 407 14.67 -0.40 13.25
CA TYR A 407 13.86 -1.12 14.23
C TYR A 407 12.85 -0.19 14.91
N PRO A 408 11.97 0.51 14.15
CA PRO A 408 11.17 1.63 14.65
C PRO A 408 10.06 1.18 15.63
N LYS A 409 9.84 -0.13 15.75
CA LYS A 409 8.85 -0.74 16.66
C LYS A 409 9.49 -1.44 17.86
N SER A 410 10.82 -1.41 17.97
CA SER A 410 11.55 -2.12 19.02
C SER A 410 12.25 -1.13 19.94
N THR A 411 12.18 -1.41 21.23
CA THR A 411 12.84 -0.62 22.26
C THR A 411 14.22 -1.18 22.56
N PHE A 412 15.22 -0.31 22.57
CA PHE A 412 16.57 -0.62 23.00
C PHE A 412 16.76 -0.11 24.42
N LYS A 413 17.21 -0.98 25.33
CA LYS A 413 17.51 -0.61 26.72
C LYS A 413 18.99 -0.27 26.85
N PHE A 414 19.29 0.81 27.54
CA PHE A 414 20.66 1.17 27.88
C PHE A 414 21.23 0.22 28.95
N LEU A 415 22.48 -0.17 28.76
CA LEU A 415 23.27 -0.95 29.70
C LEU A 415 24.63 -0.28 29.86
N ASP A 416 25.11 -0.19 31.10
CA ASP A 416 26.42 0.37 31.42
C ASP A 416 27.57 -0.59 31.03
N ARG A 417 27.29 -1.88 30.93
CA ARG A 417 28.22 -2.93 30.51
C ARG A 417 27.52 -4.04 29.73
N PRO A 418 28.24 -4.73 28.81
CA PRO A 418 27.68 -5.85 28.07
C PRO A 418 27.30 -7.01 29.01
N PRO A 419 26.18 -7.72 28.76
CA PRO A 419 25.77 -8.86 29.58
C PRO A 419 26.75 -10.05 29.57
N THR A 420 27.55 -10.18 28.50
CA THR A 420 28.52 -11.26 28.30
C THR A 420 29.85 -10.73 27.78
N GLY A 421 30.97 -11.41 28.09
CA GLY A 421 32.33 -10.93 27.78
C GLY A 421 32.72 -10.84 26.29
N ASN A 422 31.84 -11.23 25.36
CA ASN A 422 32.08 -11.18 23.91
C ASN A 422 30.85 -10.65 23.15
N THR A 423 30.40 -9.44 23.49
CA THR A 423 29.34 -8.73 22.74
C THR A 423 29.95 -7.86 21.65
N TYR A 424 29.32 -7.83 20.46
CA TYR A 424 29.74 -7.01 19.32
C TYR A 424 28.59 -6.10 18.91
N CYS A 425 28.92 -4.90 18.44
CA CYS A 425 27.95 -3.94 17.94
C CYS A 425 27.48 -4.37 16.55
N ASP A 426 26.17 -4.54 16.36
CA ASP A 426 25.55 -4.94 15.09
C ASP A 426 25.62 -3.86 14.00
N ALA A 427 26.07 -2.65 14.34
CA ALA A 427 26.24 -1.56 13.38
C ALA A 427 27.68 -1.41 12.87
N CYS A 428 28.67 -1.37 13.76
CA CYS A 428 30.07 -1.21 13.36
C CYS A 428 30.87 -2.53 13.40
N GLY A 429 30.31 -3.61 13.94
CA GLY A 429 30.98 -4.90 14.08
C GLY A 429 32.16 -4.91 15.07
N LYS A 430 32.39 -3.83 15.83
CA LYS A 430 33.44 -3.78 16.87
C LYS A 430 32.93 -4.37 18.18
N ARG A 431 33.86 -4.82 19.02
CA ARG A 431 33.53 -5.34 20.36
C ARG A 431 32.99 -4.20 21.24
N VAL A 432 31.92 -4.48 21.96
CA VAL A 432 31.36 -3.58 22.96
C VAL A 432 32.08 -3.80 24.29
N LEU A 433 32.71 -2.76 24.83
CA LEU A 433 33.50 -2.83 26.07
C LEU A 433 32.83 -2.13 27.25
N GLY A 434 32.12 -1.02 26.99
CA GLY A 434 31.39 -0.26 27.99
C GLY A 434 29.92 -0.13 27.63
N PHE A 435 29.46 1.13 27.58
CA PHE A 435 28.06 1.46 27.33
C PHE A 435 27.51 0.87 26.04
N LEU A 436 26.27 0.38 26.09
CA LEU A 436 25.54 -0.14 24.93
C LEU A 436 24.03 0.03 25.04
N TYR A 437 23.39 -0.07 23.89
CA TYR A 437 21.95 -0.24 23.74
C TYR A 437 21.65 -1.65 23.27
N ARG A 438 20.81 -2.36 24.04
CA ARG A 438 20.39 -3.74 23.74
C ARG A 438 18.91 -3.82 23.45
N CYS A 439 18.55 -4.36 22.30
CA CYS A 439 17.20 -4.82 22.02
C CYS A 439 17.10 -6.32 22.28
N GLU A 440 16.44 -6.70 23.38
CA GLU A 440 16.25 -8.11 23.74
C GLU A 440 15.39 -8.85 22.71
N GLU A 441 14.34 -8.21 22.19
CA GLU A 441 13.40 -8.79 21.23
C GLU A 441 14.08 -9.19 19.91
N LYS A 442 14.99 -8.34 19.42
CA LYS A 442 15.71 -8.55 18.15
C LYS A 442 17.09 -9.16 18.34
N ASN A 443 17.55 -9.29 19.59
CA ASN A 443 18.91 -9.67 19.95
C ASN A 443 19.96 -8.83 19.17
N VAL A 444 19.82 -7.51 19.28
CA VAL A 444 20.68 -6.51 18.63
C VAL A 444 21.35 -5.67 19.71
N ASP A 445 22.67 -5.55 19.65
CA ASP A 445 23.50 -4.74 20.54
C ASP A 445 24.16 -3.62 19.72
N LEU A 446 24.08 -2.38 20.18
CA LEU A 446 24.64 -1.21 19.49
C LEU A 446 25.45 -0.35 20.47
N HIS A 447 26.60 0.19 20.03
CA HIS A 447 27.22 1.30 20.76
C HIS A 447 26.28 2.52 20.76
N PRO A 448 26.32 3.38 21.80
CA PRO A 448 25.53 4.62 21.82
C PRO A 448 25.74 5.48 20.57
N CYS A 449 26.98 5.67 20.15
CA CYS A 449 27.32 6.41 18.92
C CYS A 449 26.83 5.72 17.64
N CYS A 450 26.72 4.38 17.64
CA CYS A 450 26.20 3.62 16.51
C CYS A 450 24.67 3.61 16.45
N CYS A 451 24.01 3.83 17.59
CA CYS A 451 22.55 3.90 17.66
C CYS A 451 22.01 5.21 17.06
N ASN A 452 22.81 6.27 17.12
CA ASN A 452 22.46 7.62 16.68
C ASN A 452 23.11 7.99 15.33
N LEU A 453 23.49 7.01 14.52
CA LEU A 453 24.07 7.29 13.19
C LEU A 453 23.07 8.05 12.32
N GLU A 454 23.54 9.12 11.67
CA GLU A 454 22.74 9.83 10.69
C GLU A 454 22.32 8.89 9.55
N THR A 455 21.03 8.88 9.24
CA THR A 455 20.47 8.02 8.19
C THR A 455 20.85 8.48 6.80
N GLU A 456 21.11 9.78 6.65
CA GLU A 456 21.52 10.43 5.42
C GLU A 456 22.60 11.46 5.71
N VAL A 457 23.74 11.35 5.04
CA VAL A 457 24.91 12.23 5.18
C VAL A 457 25.22 12.81 3.80
N ILE A 458 25.52 14.10 3.70
CA ILE A 458 25.88 14.74 2.43
C ILE A 458 27.35 15.15 2.50
N ASP A 459 28.16 14.62 1.59
CA ASP A 459 29.59 14.95 1.47
C ASP A 459 29.93 15.26 0.01
N ASP A 460 30.55 16.41 -0.24
CA ASP A 460 30.87 16.93 -1.59
C ASP A 460 29.71 16.85 -2.61
N GLY A 461 28.48 17.10 -2.14
CA GLY A 461 27.26 17.06 -2.97
C GLY A 461 26.77 15.64 -3.29
N VAL A 462 27.38 14.61 -2.73
CA VAL A 462 26.94 13.21 -2.82
C VAL A 462 26.21 12.83 -1.54
N THR A 463 24.96 12.41 -1.69
CA THR A 463 24.14 11.90 -0.58
C THR A 463 24.47 10.43 -0.30
N PHE A 464 24.86 10.11 0.92
CA PHE A 464 25.09 8.76 1.43
C PHE A 464 23.97 8.35 2.36
N ARG A 465 23.36 7.18 2.11
CA ARG A 465 22.29 6.63 2.94
C ARG A 465 22.76 5.40 3.71
N LEU A 466 22.43 5.37 4.99
CA LEU A 466 22.69 4.23 5.85
C LEU A 466 21.81 3.03 5.44
N ARG A 467 22.40 1.84 5.35
CA ARG A 467 21.73 0.60 4.95
C ARG A 467 22.09 -0.53 5.89
N ARG A 468 21.11 -1.41 6.13
CA ARG A 468 21.27 -2.64 6.94
C ARG A 468 22.06 -3.76 6.26
N THR A 469 22.49 -3.55 5.01
CA THR A 469 23.24 -4.54 4.24
C THR A 469 24.71 -4.16 4.21
N LEU A 470 25.58 -5.13 4.51
CA LEU A 470 27.01 -5.04 4.22
C LEU A 470 27.23 -5.21 2.73
N PHE A 471 27.71 -4.15 2.08
CA PHE A 471 28.05 -4.22 0.66
C PHE A 471 29.46 -4.77 0.47
N PRO A 472 29.66 -5.78 -0.40
CA PRO A 472 30.98 -6.11 -0.92
C PRO A 472 31.46 -4.92 -1.76
N ASN A 473 32.77 -4.61 -1.73
CA ASN A 473 33.39 -3.43 -2.38
C ASN A 473 33.36 -2.13 -1.56
N CYS A 474 33.59 -2.21 -0.25
CA CYS A 474 33.89 -0.99 0.51
C CYS A 474 35.18 -0.35 -0.02
N ILE A 475 35.11 0.94 -0.35
CA ILE A 475 36.21 1.69 -0.99
C ILE A 475 37.44 1.76 -0.09
N TRP A 476 37.22 1.89 1.21
CA TRP A 476 38.30 2.03 2.18
C TRP A 476 39.04 0.71 2.42
N CYS A 477 38.35 -0.34 2.87
CA CYS A 477 39.00 -1.60 3.22
C CYS A 477 39.29 -2.50 2.01
N LYS A 478 38.70 -2.21 0.84
CA LYS A 478 38.82 -2.98 -0.42
C LYS A 478 38.49 -4.48 -0.29
N LYS A 479 37.85 -4.90 0.81
CA LYS A 479 37.49 -6.30 1.02
C LYS A 479 36.32 -6.68 0.10
N THR A 480 36.51 -7.77 -0.64
CA THR A 480 35.58 -8.30 -1.64
C THR A 480 34.73 -9.46 -1.12
N THR A 481 35.09 -10.03 0.04
CA THR A 481 34.33 -11.10 0.72
C THR A 481 34.24 -10.87 2.23
N ILE A 482 33.14 -11.34 2.83
CA ILE A 482 32.78 -11.19 4.26
C ILE A 482 33.54 -12.23 5.13
N GLU A 483 34.32 -13.13 4.54
CA GLU A 483 34.74 -14.39 5.18
C GLU A 483 36.02 -14.33 6.04
N ASP A 484 36.76 -13.23 6.08
CA ASP A 484 38.00 -13.10 6.87
C ASP A 484 37.79 -12.61 8.32
N SER A 485 36.65 -12.92 8.95
CA SER A 485 36.53 -12.73 10.41
C SER A 485 35.69 -13.85 11.03
N PRO A 486 36.26 -14.64 11.96
CA PRO A 486 35.53 -15.73 12.57
C PRO A 486 34.42 -15.12 13.46
N SER A 487 33.18 -15.51 13.17
CA SER A 487 31.91 -15.21 13.88
C SER A 487 31.20 -13.86 13.59
N ARG A 488 30.03 -13.98 12.94
CA ARG A 488 28.90 -13.02 12.79
C ARG A 488 29.26 -11.59 12.36
N ILE A 489 29.37 -11.36 11.05
CA ILE A 489 29.39 -9.98 10.54
C ILE A 489 27.96 -9.46 10.36
N ASN A 490 27.39 -8.89 11.42
CA ASN A 490 26.35 -7.87 11.32
C ASN A 490 27.03 -6.50 11.29
N GLY A 491 26.60 -5.63 10.39
CA GLY A 491 27.16 -4.28 10.23
C GLY A 491 26.36 -3.45 9.23
N LEU A 492 26.36 -2.13 9.41
CA LEU A 492 25.69 -1.19 8.53
C LEU A 492 26.68 -0.62 7.51
N SER A 493 26.17 -0.15 6.38
CA SER A 493 26.96 0.52 5.34
C SER A 493 26.30 1.81 4.90
N TYR A 494 27.12 2.83 4.63
CA TYR A 494 26.72 4.01 3.87
C TYR A 494 26.85 3.72 2.37
N VAL A 495 25.79 4.05 1.62
CA VAL A 495 25.72 3.85 0.16
C VAL A 495 25.34 5.17 -0.49
N SER A 496 26.13 5.63 -1.46
CA SER A 496 25.82 6.85 -2.20
C SER A 496 24.54 6.73 -3.02
N SER A 497 23.88 7.86 -3.26
CA SER A 497 22.70 7.97 -4.12
C SER A 497 22.96 7.50 -5.55
N CYS A 498 24.19 7.67 -6.05
CA CYS A 498 24.64 7.14 -7.34
C CYS A 498 25.02 5.65 -7.32
N GLN A 499 24.95 4.98 -6.17
CA GLN A 499 25.31 3.58 -5.94
C GLN A 499 26.76 3.20 -6.32
N GLN A 500 27.64 4.17 -6.53
CA GLN A 500 29.05 3.91 -6.88
C GLN A 500 29.97 3.85 -5.65
N TYR A 501 29.57 4.45 -4.53
CA TYR A 501 30.40 4.59 -3.35
C TYR A 501 29.77 3.83 -2.17
N HIS A 502 30.53 2.88 -1.62
CA HIS A 502 30.12 2.06 -0.49
C HIS A 502 31.16 2.14 0.62
N PHE A 503 30.70 2.40 1.85
CA PHE A 503 31.55 2.41 3.04
C PHE A 503 30.89 1.62 4.17
N HIS A 504 31.62 0.69 4.78
CA HIS A 504 31.17 0.10 6.05
C HIS A 504 31.24 1.17 7.14
N VAL A 505 30.27 1.22 8.06
CA VAL A 505 30.29 2.18 9.18
C VAL A 505 31.62 2.14 9.94
N ARG A 506 32.14 0.93 10.19
CA ARG A 506 33.48 0.73 10.77
C ARG A 506 34.59 1.42 9.99
N CYS A 507 34.57 1.26 8.67
CA CYS A 507 35.60 1.82 7.80
C CYS A 507 35.54 3.34 7.77
N VAL A 508 34.35 3.93 7.81
CA VAL A 508 34.19 5.39 7.93
C VAL A 508 34.80 5.87 9.25
N MET A 509 34.47 5.21 10.36
CA MET A 509 35.03 5.56 11.67
C MET A 509 36.57 5.48 11.69
N GLU A 510 37.14 4.41 11.12
CA GLU A 510 38.59 4.23 11.04
C GLU A 510 39.25 5.23 10.08
N MET A 511 38.61 5.54 8.96
CA MET A 511 39.09 6.52 7.98
C MET A 511 39.21 7.92 8.58
N VAL A 512 38.18 8.36 9.32
CA VAL A 512 38.16 9.66 9.99
C VAL A 512 39.27 9.78 11.03
N VAL A 513 39.50 8.73 11.82
CA VAL A 513 40.58 8.73 12.82
C VAL A 513 41.97 8.65 12.17
N SER A 514 42.16 7.80 11.16
CA SER A 514 43.47 7.57 10.53
C SER A 514 43.91 8.66 9.56
N GLY A 515 42.97 9.43 9.00
CA GLY A 515 43.26 10.62 8.18
C GLY A 515 43.85 11.78 8.99
N TRP A 516 43.78 11.73 10.32
CA TRP A 516 44.39 12.73 11.20
C TRP A 516 45.91 12.51 11.28
N LYS A 517 46.67 13.37 10.59
CA LYS A 517 48.12 13.49 10.76
C LYS A 517 48.43 14.54 11.82
N ASP A 518 49.22 14.18 12.81
CA ASP A 518 49.81 15.13 13.76
C ASP A 518 50.84 15.98 12.99
N ASP A 519 50.58 17.28 12.79
CA ASP A 519 51.48 18.22 12.10
C ASP A 519 52.82 18.46 12.87
N SER A 520 53.20 17.58 13.79
CA SER A 520 54.36 17.73 14.67
C SER A 520 55.48 16.70 14.50
N GLN A 521 55.43 15.79 13.50
CA GLN A 521 56.58 14.93 13.16
C GLN A 521 56.86 14.88 11.66
N GLU A 522 57.90 15.63 11.23
CA GLU A 522 58.56 15.42 9.94
C GLU A 522 59.29 14.07 9.93
N ALA A 523 59.02 13.23 8.92
CA ALA A 523 59.99 12.37 8.20
C ALA A 523 59.27 11.42 7.21
N PRO A 524 60.00 10.80 6.26
CA PRO A 524 60.72 11.39 5.13
C PRO A 524 60.07 10.99 3.79
N ALA A 525 60.47 11.69 2.72
CA ALA A 525 59.98 11.46 1.36
C ALA A 525 60.25 10.03 0.86
N ILE A 526 59.23 9.36 0.34
CA ILE A 526 59.38 8.16 -0.49
C ILE A 526 58.57 8.33 -1.78
N GLY A 527 59.32 8.58 -2.87
CA GLY A 527 59.14 7.99 -4.20
C GLY A 527 57.77 8.04 -4.86
N VAL A 528 57.60 9.02 -5.73
CA VAL A 528 56.58 9.05 -6.80
C VAL A 528 56.73 7.83 -7.72
N GLY A 529 55.65 7.06 -7.88
CA GLY A 529 55.40 6.14 -8.99
C GLY A 529 54.09 6.53 -9.66
N GLN A 530 54.19 7.00 -10.89
CA GLN A 530 53.19 7.71 -11.68
C GLN A 530 51.92 6.89 -11.95
N HIS A 531 50.75 7.51 -11.75
CA HIS A 531 49.75 7.77 -12.78
C HIS A 531 48.71 8.76 -12.23
N ASP A 532 49.07 10.05 -12.33
CA ASP A 532 48.13 11.17 -12.30
C ASP A 532 47.31 11.17 -13.59
N ALA A 533 45.99 11.38 -13.47
CA ALA A 533 45.36 12.60 -13.96
C ALA A 533 43.84 12.51 -13.80
N LEU A 534 43.32 13.06 -12.70
CA LEU A 534 42.11 13.91 -12.66
C LEU A 534 41.93 14.47 -11.23
N ALA A 535 42.96 15.13 -10.70
CA ALA A 535 42.85 15.96 -9.51
C ALA A 535 43.98 16.98 -9.49
N ARG A 536 43.70 18.22 -9.94
CA ARG A 536 44.27 19.50 -9.43
C ARG A 536 44.06 20.64 -10.41
N ARG A 537 43.22 21.59 -9.99
CA ARG A 537 43.29 23.07 -10.07
C ARG A 537 41.88 23.51 -9.67
N SER A 538 41.63 24.15 -8.53
CA SER A 538 42.31 25.30 -7.94
C SER A 538 41.84 25.51 -6.49
N GLY A 539 42.76 25.75 -5.54
CA GLY A 539 42.41 26.37 -4.25
C GLY A 539 42.16 27.89 -4.41
N PRO A 540 41.63 28.60 -3.39
CA PRO A 540 41.88 28.36 -1.97
C PRO A 540 40.64 28.36 -1.04
N SER A 541 40.87 27.93 0.20
CA SER A 541 40.09 28.24 1.42
C SER A 541 39.06 27.21 1.90
N ARG A 542 39.33 26.74 3.13
CA ARG A 542 38.54 25.94 4.07
C ARG A 542 38.35 24.45 3.74
N LYS A 543 39.14 23.67 4.50
CA LYS A 543 38.99 22.25 4.82
C LYS A 543 37.50 21.88 4.95
N GLY A 544 37.02 20.99 4.08
CA GLY A 544 35.82 20.21 4.35
C GLY A 544 36.14 19.30 5.53
N ASP A 545 35.43 19.50 6.63
CA ASP A 545 35.67 18.83 7.90
C ASP A 545 34.78 17.56 7.93
N PRO A 546 35.36 16.34 7.96
CA PRO A 546 34.60 15.09 8.02
C PRO A 546 33.95 14.84 9.41
N THR A 547 33.95 15.85 10.28
CA THR A 547 33.38 15.84 11.63
C THR A 547 31.85 15.76 11.65
N HIS A 548 31.18 16.14 10.57
CA HIS A 548 29.71 16.16 10.49
C HIS A 548 29.04 14.77 10.43
N ILE A 549 29.79 13.68 10.29
CA ILE A 549 29.21 12.32 10.15
C ILE A 549 28.82 11.70 11.51
N PHE A 550 29.36 12.23 12.63
CA PHE A 550 29.24 11.61 13.96
C PHE A 550 29.00 12.61 15.11
N GLY A 551 28.48 13.80 14.81
CA GLY A 551 28.12 14.83 15.79
C GLY A 551 27.03 14.36 16.75
#